data_AF-A0A150QQB5-F1
#
_entry.id   AF-A0A150QQB5-F1
#
_cell.length_a   1.000
_cell.length_b   1.000
_cell.length_c   1.000
_cell.angle_alpha   90.00
_cell.angle_beta   90.00
_cell.angle_gamma   90.00
#
_symmetry.space_group_name_H-M   'P 1'
#
loop_
_entity.id
_entity.type
_entity.pdbx_description
1 polymer ?
#
loop_
_entity_poly.entity_id
_entity_poly.type
_entity_poly.pdbx_seq_one_letter_code
_entity_poly.pdbx_strand_id
1 'polypeptide(L)'
;MSDVMMIPVLPCVSLPETLAFYGALGFEVTHRQTTPNVYAATRRGDIHLHFMGMKKLDPRQAYTTCLVLVPEVEPLHETFAEGLRKAYGKLPVAGLPRISRMRKGQSRFTVVDVAGNSVVFIQQGAPDDDEEEGAAGSRPDAPSNSHMGKALRAAARLRDFKNDDAAAARVLDVALAREAPAAPLERARALAARLELAVVLGEAERARALRAAIGEAPLSDEERAQIQPALDAVDALERSQASQA
;
A
#
# COMPACT_ATOMS: atom_id res chain seq x y z
N MET A 1 20.45 25.31 -19.49
CA MET A 1 20.85 23.92 -19.20
C MET A 1 19.59 23.10 -19.26
N SER A 2 19.33 22.44 -20.38
CA SER A 2 18.16 21.60 -20.57
C SER A 2 18.69 20.19 -20.84
N ASP A 3 18.24 19.24 -20.03
CA ASP A 3 18.68 17.83 -19.87
C ASP A 3 19.76 17.55 -18.81
N VAL A 4 19.52 18.00 -17.56
CA VAL A 4 20.14 17.39 -16.38
C VAL A 4 19.18 16.34 -15.82
N MET A 5 19.65 15.10 -15.65
CA MET A 5 18.88 13.99 -15.09
C MET A 5 19.58 13.44 -13.85
N MET A 6 18.82 13.23 -12.78
CA MET A 6 19.28 12.52 -11.59
C MET A 6 18.68 11.11 -11.59
N ILE A 7 19.51 10.09 -11.38
CA ILE A 7 19.08 8.69 -11.41
C ILE A 7 19.42 8.03 -10.08
N PRO A 8 18.44 7.47 -9.35
CA PRO A 8 18.69 6.69 -8.15
C PRO A 8 19.37 5.36 -8.52
N VAL A 9 20.38 4.98 -7.74
CA VAL A 9 21.03 3.66 -7.82
C VAL A 9 20.69 2.90 -6.54
N LEU A 10 19.82 1.89 -6.66
CA LEU A 10 19.31 1.09 -5.54
C LEU A 10 20.17 -0.17 -5.34
N PRO A 11 20.37 -0.64 -4.11
CA PRO A 11 21.05 -1.90 -3.86
C PRO A 11 20.22 -3.11 -4.30
N CYS A 12 20.88 -4.16 -4.78
CA CYS A 12 20.25 -5.45 -5.02
C CYS A 12 21.11 -6.59 -4.45
N VAL A 13 20.45 -7.60 -3.88
CA VAL A 13 21.12 -8.84 -3.45
C VAL A 13 21.32 -9.78 -4.64
N SER A 14 20.27 -9.95 -5.44
CA SER A 14 20.22 -10.80 -6.63
C SER A 14 19.74 -9.97 -7.84
N LEU A 15 20.66 -9.65 -8.75
CA LEU A 15 20.33 -8.86 -9.94
C LEU A 15 19.23 -9.53 -10.81
N PRO A 16 19.25 -10.85 -11.07
CA PRO A 16 18.18 -11.50 -11.84
C PRO A 16 16.79 -11.38 -11.18
N GLU A 17 16.69 -11.56 -9.85
CA GLU A 17 15.42 -11.44 -9.13
C GLU A 17 14.91 -9.99 -9.13
N THR A 18 15.81 -9.02 -8.93
CA THR A 18 15.48 -7.59 -9.04
C THR A 18 14.95 -7.25 -10.43
N LEU A 19 15.64 -7.67 -11.50
CA LEU A 19 15.19 -7.39 -12.87
C LEU A 19 13.87 -8.09 -13.22
N ALA A 20 13.64 -9.31 -12.72
CA ALA A 20 12.37 -10.00 -12.90
C ALA A 20 11.21 -9.25 -12.19
N PHE A 21 11.45 -8.76 -10.98
CA PHE A 21 10.47 -7.97 -10.24
C PHE A 21 10.10 -6.67 -10.96
N TYR A 22 11.09 -5.85 -11.34
CA TYR A 22 10.82 -4.60 -12.06
C TYR A 22 10.26 -4.84 -13.47
N GLY A 23 10.63 -5.95 -14.12
CA GLY A 23 10.01 -6.40 -15.36
C GLY A 23 8.51 -6.69 -15.20
N ALA A 24 8.08 -7.28 -14.08
CA ALA A 24 6.67 -7.46 -13.76
C ALA A 24 5.91 -6.14 -13.60
N LEU A 25 6.60 -5.05 -13.24
CA LEU A 25 6.05 -3.69 -13.17
C LEU A 25 6.09 -2.94 -14.52
N GLY A 26 6.57 -3.60 -15.59
CA GLY A 26 6.68 -3.02 -16.92
C GLY A 26 7.94 -2.18 -17.13
N PHE A 27 8.98 -2.35 -16.33
CA PHE A 27 10.29 -1.76 -16.61
C PHE A 27 11.06 -2.62 -17.62
N GLU A 28 11.70 -1.96 -18.57
CA GLU A 28 12.61 -2.56 -19.54
C GLU A 28 14.05 -2.49 -19.00
N VAL A 29 14.85 -3.51 -19.30
CA VAL A 29 16.29 -3.49 -18.99
C VAL A 29 17.02 -2.79 -20.13
N THR A 30 17.64 -1.65 -19.86
CA THR A 30 18.38 -0.85 -20.85
C THR A 30 19.88 -1.12 -20.82
N HIS A 31 20.40 -1.63 -19.69
CA HIS A 31 21.79 -2.05 -19.57
C HIS A 31 21.94 -3.14 -18.50
N ARG A 32 22.86 -4.08 -18.70
CA ARG A 32 23.17 -5.14 -17.72
C ARG A 32 24.67 -5.46 -17.74
N GLN A 33 25.27 -5.47 -16.56
CA GLN A 33 26.66 -5.85 -16.32
C GLN A 33 26.75 -6.76 -15.08
N THR A 34 27.43 -7.89 -15.20
CA THR A 34 27.67 -8.82 -14.07
C THR A 34 29.10 -8.79 -13.56
N THR A 35 30.05 -8.26 -14.35
CA THR A 35 31.48 -8.17 -14.02
C THR A 35 32.11 -6.90 -14.60
N PRO A 36 33.11 -6.28 -13.95
CA PRO A 36 33.62 -6.62 -12.61
C PRO A 36 32.65 -6.21 -11.50
N ASN A 37 31.78 -5.23 -11.75
CA ASN A 37 30.77 -4.76 -10.80
C ASN A 37 29.37 -5.12 -11.29
N VAL A 38 28.56 -5.72 -10.42
CA VAL A 38 27.16 -6.02 -10.71
C VAL A 38 26.39 -4.71 -10.83
N TYR A 39 25.78 -4.48 -11.99
CA TYR A 39 25.05 -3.26 -12.28
C TYR A 39 23.96 -3.50 -13.34
N ALA A 40 22.83 -2.82 -13.21
CA ALA A 40 21.83 -2.77 -14.26
C ALA A 40 21.14 -1.42 -14.32
N ALA A 41 20.70 -1.03 -15.51
CA ALA A 41 19.83 0.10 -15.73
C ALA A 41 18.46 -0.40 -16.21
N THR A 42 17.40 0.17 -15.67
CA THR A 42 16.03 -0.09 -16.10
C THR A 42 15.29 1.21 -16.39
N ARG A 43 14.26 1.12 -17.23
CA ARG A 43 13.45 2.26 -17.64
C ARG A 43 11.97 1.88 -17.79
N ARG A 44 11.07 2.76 -17.37
CA ARG A 44 9.65 2.73 -17.70
C ARG A 44 9.19 4.14 -18.04
N GLY A 45 8.99 4.44 -19.33
CA GLY A 45 8.81 5.83 -19.78
C GLY A 45 10.01 6.67 -19.36
N ASP A 46 9.76 7.75 -18.63
CA ASP A 46 10.80 8.66 -18.10
C ASP A 46 11.31 8.26 -16.70
N ILE A 47 10.85 7.12 -16.15
CA ILE A 47 11.28 6.63 -14.84
C ILE A 47 12.52 5.76 -15.03
N HIS A 48 13.66 6.22 -14.53
CA HIS A 48 14.93 5.49 -14.55
C HIS A 48 15.27 4.99 -13.15
N LEU A 49 15.44 3.67 -13.02
CA LEU A 49 15.93 3.04 -11.79
C LEU A 49 17.13 2.17 -12.13
N HIS A 50 18.25 2.46 -11.48
CA HIS A 50 19.48 1.69 -11.63
C HIS A 50 19.72 0.84 -10.39
N PHE A 51 20.47 -0.25 -10.56
CA PHE A 51 20.74 -1.21 -9.50
C PHE A 51 22.22 -1.53 -9.43
N MET A 52 22.74 -1.68 -8.21
CA MET A 52 24.11 -2.12 -7.96
C MET A 52 24.11 -3.30 -6.98
N GLY A 53 25.05 -4.23 -7.15
CA GLY A 53 25.09 -5.45 -6.33
C GLY A 53 25.66 -5.23 -4.92
N MET A 54 24.94 -5.68 -3.89
CA MET A 54 25.35 -5.64 -2.50
C MET A 54 25.00 -6.94 -1.77
N LYS A 55 25.95 -7.88 -1.74
CA LYS A 55 25.73 -9.26 -1.26
C LYS A 55 25.39 -9.39 0.23
N LYS A 56 25.78 -8.42 1.07
CA LYS A 56 25.59 -8.47 2.53
C LYS A 56 24.38 -7.68 3.02
N LEU A 57 23.57 -7.14 2.12
CA LEU A 57 22.34 -6.46 2.48
C LEU A 57 21.34 -7.49 3.04
N ASP A 58 20.79 -7.23 4.23
CA ASP A 58 19.57 -7.88 4.69
C ASP A 58 18.37 -7.09 4.16
N PRO A 59 17.57 -7.64 3.22
CA PRO A 59 16.41 -6.95 2.66
C PRO A 59 15.39 -6.48 3.71
N ARG A 60 15.32 -7.15 4.87
CA ARG A 60 14.36 -6.80 5.93
C ARG A 60 14.81 -5.58 6.74
N GLN A 61 16.08 -5.21 6.63
CA GLN A 61 16.68 -4.06 7.31
C GLN A 61 17.10 -2.98 6.30
N ALA A 62 16.65 -3.06 5.05
CA ALA A 62 16.92 -2.03 4.06
C ALA A 62 16.16 -0.75 4.42
N TYR A 63 16.88 0.38 4.40
CA TYR A 63 16.33 1.73 4.62
C TYR A 63 16.31 2.56 3.33
N THR A 64 16.58 1.93 2.18
CA THR A 64 16.66 2.63 0.91
C THR A 64 15.26 3.05 0.45
N THR A 65 15.11 4.35 0.19
CA THR A 65 13.87 4.94 -0.30
C THR A 65 14.14 5.81 -1.52
N CYS A 66 13.25 5.72 -2.51
CA CYS A 66 13.23 6.56 -3.70
C CYS A 66 11.81 7.11 -3.90
N LEU A 67 11.70 8.36 -4.32
CA LEU A 67 10.43 9.00 -4.65
C LEU A 67 10.32 9.18 -6.16
N VAL A 68 9.14 8.88 -6.71
CA VAL A 68 8.81 9.09 -8.12
C VAL A 68 7.53 9.89 -8.21
N LEU A 69 7.62 11.10 -8.76
CA LEU A 69 6.46 11.95 -9.01
C LEU A 69 5.79 11.55 -10.32
N VAL A 70 4.51 11.21 -10.27
CA VAL A 70 3.73 10.72 -11.42
C VAL A 70 2.44 11.52 -11.60
N PRO A 71 1.95 11.66 -12.84
CA PRO A 71 0.74 12.43 -13.11
C PRO A 71 -0.54 11.74 -12.65
N GLU A 72 -0.57 10.41 -12.49
CA GLU A 72 -1.72 9.66 -12.00
C GLU A 72 -1.25 8.40 -11.24
N VAL A 73 -1.59 8.30 -9.95
CA VAL A 73 -1.17 7.18 -9.10
C VAL A 73 -2.11 5.97 -9.15
N GLU A 74 -3.42 6.17 -9.26
CA GLU A 74 -4.40 5.06 -9.28
C GLU A 74 -4.22 4.14 -10.50
N PRO A 75 -4.16 4.65 -11.75
CA PRO A 75 -3.98 3.79 -12.93
C PRO A 75 -2.60 3.11 -12.94
N LEU A 76 -1.58 3.79 -12.41
CA LEU A 76 -0.25 3.21 -12.29
C LEU A 76 -0.22 2.07 -11.27
N HIS A 77 -0.87 2.24 -10.12
CA HIS A 77 -1.02 1.20 -9.11
C HIS A 77 -1.72 -0.03 -9.68
N GLU A 78 -2.82 0.17 -10.40
CA GLU A 78 -3.58 -0.93 -11.03
C GLU A 78 -2.71 -1.71 -12.01
N THR A 79 -1.98 -1.01 -12.89
CA THR A 79 -1.02 -1.61 -13.83
C THR A 79 0.02 -2.47 -13.09
N PHE A 80 0.58 -1.95 -12.00
CA PHE A 80 1.56 -2.69 -11.21
C PHE A 80 0.94 -3.88 -10.49
N ALA A 81 -0.26 -3.71 -9.95
CA ALA A 81 -0.98 -4.77 -9.26
C ALA A 81 -1.30 -5.93 -10.20
N GLU A 82 -1.71 -5.66 -11.45
CA GLU A 82 -1.92 -6.69 -12.48
C GLU A 82 -0.63 -7.42 -12.83
N GLY A 83 0.45 -6.67 -13.08
CA GLY A 83 1.76 -7.23 -13.38
C GLY A 83 2.29 -8.15 -12.27
N LEU A 84 2.14 -7.72 -11.02
CA LEU A 84 2.49 -8.52 -9.85
C LEU A 84 1.59 -9.75 -9.68
N ARG A 85 0.27 -9.63 -9.89
CA ARG A 85 -0.64 -10.79 -9.89
C ARG A 85 -0.24 -11.83 -10.92
N LYS A 86 0.15 -11.39 -12.12
CA LYS A 86 0.62 -12.28 -13.20
C LYS A 86 1.94 -12.97 -12.83
N ALA A 87 2.87 -12.25 -12.21
CA ALA A 87 4.19 -12.78 -11.86
C ALA A 87 4.19 -13.69 -10.62
N TYR A 88 3.39 -13.35 -9.60
CA TYR A 88 3.39 -14.03 -8.30
C TYR A 88 2.13 -14.87 -8.03
N GLY A 89 1.19 -14.90 -8.97
CA GLY A 89 -0.12 -15.55 -8.81
C GLY A 89 -1.07 -14.83 -7.84
N LYS A 90 -0.62 -13.76 -7.19
CA LYS A 90 -1.38 -12.94 -6.24
C LYS A 90 -0.79 -11.53 -6.14
N LEU A 91 -1.51 -10.63 -5.48
CA LEU A 91 -0.98 -9.31 -5.15
C LEU A 91 -0.19 -9.40 -3.83
N PRO A 92 1.14 -9.23 -3.82
CA PRO A 92 1.90 -9.26 -2.57
C PRO A 92 1.67 -7.96 -1.80
N VAL A 93 0.87 -8.01 -0.73
CA VAL A 93 0.55 -6.83 0.11
C VAL A 93 1.30 -6.80 1.44
N ALA A 94 2.06 -7.84 1.74
CA ALA A 94 2.83 -7.99 2.98
C ALA A 94 4.15 -8.74 2.70
N GLY A 95 5.15 -8.53 3.56
CA GLY A 95 6.47 -9.14 3.39
C GLY A 95 7.30 -8.48 2.28
N LEU A 96 8.14 -9.30 1.63
CA LEU A 96 8.99 -8.91 0.51
C LEU A 96 8.83 -9.91 -0.64
N PRO A 97 8.72 -9.45 -1.89
CA PRO A 97 8.39 -8.06 -2.26
C PRO A 97 6.95 -7.71 -1.83
N ARG A 98 6.57 -6.43 -1.87
CA ARG A 98 5.17 -6.01 -1.66
C ARG A 98 4.82 -4.72 -2.38
N ILE A 99 3.52 -4.45 -2.51
CA ILE A 99 2.96 -3.16 -2.91
C ILE A 99 1.90 -2.76 -1.87
N SER A 100 1.89 -1.48 -1.47
CA SER A 100 0.87 -0.96 -0.57
C SER A 100 -0.49 -1.04 -1.24
N ARG A 101 -1.54 -1.20 -0.43
CA ARG A 101 -2.93 -1.16 -0.91
C ARG A 101 -3.26 0.28 -1.33
N MET A 102 -4.10 0.43 -2.35
CA MET A 102 -4.52 1.74 -2.89
C MET A 102 -6.02 1.91 -2.68
N ARG A 103 -6.42 3.11 -2.25
CA ARG A 103 -7.82 3.53 -2.18
C ARG A 103 -8.07 4.66 -3.18
N LYS A 104 -9.32 4.80 -3.61
CA LYS A 104 -9.73 5.94 -4.42
C LYS A 104 -9.46 7.26 -3.69
N GLY A 105 -8.90 8.23 -4.40
CA GLY A 105 -8.51 9.54 -3.87
C GLY A 105 -7.25 9.52 -3.01
N GLN A 106 -6.47 8.44 -3.01
CA GLN A 106 -5.16 8.39 -2.37
C GLN A 106 -4.11 8.99 -3.31
N SER A 107 -3.20 9.80 -2.77
CA SER A 107 -2.20 10.54 -3.58
C SER A 107 -0.92 9.75 -3.83
N ARG A 108 -0.73 8.58 -3.20
CA ARG A 108 0.54 7.85 -3.26
C ARG A 108 0.41 6.38 -2.91
N PHE A 109 1.34 5.58 -3.41
CA PHE A 109 1.53 4.19 -3.01
C PHE A 109 3.01 3.83 -2.98
N THR A 110 3.36 2.76 -2.25
CA THR A 110 4.74 2.29 -2.13
C THR A 110 4.89 0.90 -2.72
N VAL A 111 5.92 0.69 -3.52
CA VAL A 111 6.42 -0.61 -3.93
C VAL A 111 7.67 -0.91 -3.12
N VAL A 112 7.75 -2.10 -2.53
CA VAL A 112 8.97 -2.59 -1.89
C VAL A 112 9.46 -3.81 -2.64
N ASP A 113 10.67 -3.70 -3.21
CA ASP A 113 11.24 -4.75 -4.05
C ASP A 113 11.79 -5.94 -3.25
N VAL A 114 12.32 -6.93 -3.96
CA VAL A 114 12.91 -8.15 -3.37
C VAL A 114 14.13 -7.88 -2.47
N ALA A 115 14.80 -6.73 -2.65
CA ALA A 115 15.94 -6.29 -1.85
C ALA A 115 15.55 -5.33 -0.72
N GLY A 116 14.24 -5.06 -0.54
CA GLY A 116 13.74 -4.17 0.51
C GLY A 116 13.75 -2.69 0.14
N ASN A 117 14.06 -2.33 -1.11
CA ASN A 117 14.04 -0.93 -1.54
C ASN A 117 12.60 -0.43 -1.62
N SER A 118 12.32 0.70 -0.99
CA SER A 118 11.02 1.36 -1.07
C SER A 118 11.00 2.39 -2.20
N VAL A 119 10.20 2.16 -3.23
CA VAL A 119 9.91 3.14 -4.29
C VAL A 119 8.50 3.69 -4.06
N VAL A 120 8.41 4.95 -3.66
CA VAL A 120 7.16 5.64 -3.36
C VAL A 120 6.75 6.46 -4.58
N PHE A 121 5.59 6.12 -5.14
CA PHE A 121 4.99 6.85 -6.25
C PHE A 121 4.02 7.86 -5.69
N ILE A 122 4.22 9.13 -6.01
CA ILE A 122 3.46 10.25 -5.46
C ILE A 122 2.85 11.04 -6.62
N GLN A 123 1.57 11.36 -6.50
CA GLN A 123 0.82 12.18 -7.43
C GLN A 123 1.44 13.58 -7.52
N GLN A 124 1.72 14.07 -8.73
CA GLN A 124 2.20 15.43 -8.94
C GLN A 124 1.18 16.45 -8.44
N GLY A 125 1.67 17.46 -7.72
CA GLY A 125 0.80 18.48 -7.09
C GLY A 125 -0.02 17.96 -5.92
N ALA A 126 0.27 16.74 -5.43
CA ALA A 126 -0.25 16.33 -4.13
C ALA A 126 0.26 17.26 -3.04
N PRO A 127 -0.60 17.68 -2.11
CA PRO A 127 -0.16 18.37 -0.91
C PRO A 127 0.85 17.51 -0.13
N ASP A 128 1.85 18.14 0.50
CA ASP A 128 2.81 17.41 1.36
C ASP A 128 2.07 16.69 2.50
N ASP A 129 2.66 15.67 3.11
CA ASP A 129 2.01 14.79 4.10
C ASP A 129 1.20 15.54 5.18
N ASP A 130 1.68 16.71 5.65
CA ASP A 130 1.02 17.57 6.63
C ASP A 130 -0.20 18.33 6.05
N GLU A 131 -0.12 18.73 4.77
CA GLU A 131 -1.21 19.37 4.03
C GLU A 131 -2.25 18.34 3.56
N GLU A 132 -1.84 17.13 3.21
CA GLU A 132 -2.75 16.01 2.95
C GLU A 132 -3.52 15.63 4.22
N GLU A 133 -2.92 15.77 5.41
CA GLU A 133 -3.61 15.61 6.70
C GLU A 133 -4.67 16.70 6.93
N GLY A 134 -4.35 17.97 6.64
CA GLY A 134 -5.30 19.09 6.70
C GLY A 134 -6.43 18.99 5.67
N ALA A 135 -6.10 18.61 4.45
CA ALA A 135 -7.04 18.44 3.34
C ALA A 135 -7.88 17.16 3.48
N ALA A 136 -7.33 16.08 4.06
CA ALA A 136 -8.08 14.86 4.38
C ALA A 136 -9.19 15.10 5.39
N GLY A 137 -9.12 16.15 6.22
CA GLY A 137 -10.22 16.61 7.08
C GLY A 137 -11.30 17.40 6.35
N SER A 138 -11.06 17.80 5.11
CA SER A 138 -11.98 18.63 4.28
C SER A 138 -12.69 17.84 3.18
N ARG A 139 -12.40 16.53 3.03
CA ARG A 139 -13.11 15.66 2.09
C ARG A 139 -14.52 15.33 2.63
N PRO A 140 -15.55 15.21 1.79
CA PRO A 140 -16.92 14.87 2.24
C PRO A 140 -17.01 13.54 3.00
N ASP A 141 -16.11 12.61 2.69
CA ASP A 141 -15.98 11.27 3.27
C ASP A 141 -14.89 11.17 4.34
N ALA A 142 -14.25 12.30 4.69
CA ALA A 142 -13.26 12.39 5.75
C ALA A 142 -13.76 11.81 7.07
N PRO A 143 -12.93 11.09 7.83
CA PRO A 143 -13.28 10.75 9.21
C PRO A 143 -13.53 12.03 10.00
N SER A 144 -14.57 12.09 10.84
CA SER A 144 -14.88 13.31 11.58
C SER A 144 -13.81 13.63 12.65
N ASN A 145 -13.96 14.73 13.36
CA ASN A 145 -13.12 15.04 14.52
C ASN A 145 -13.50 14.24 15.79
N SER A 146 -14.42 13.27 15.67
CA SER A 146 -14.72 12.31 16.73
C SER A 146 -13.49 11.48 17.09
N HIS A 147 -13.55 10.83 18.26
CA HIS A 147 -12.50 9.89 18.66
C HIS A 147 -12.32 8.76 17.63
N MET A 148 -13.43 8.26 17.07
CA MET A 148 -13.40 7.23 16.03
C MET A 148 -12.76 7.76 14.75
N GLY A 149 -13.12 8.98 14.34
CA GLY A 149 -12.54 9.60 13.17
C GLY A 149 -11.02 9.83 13.30
N LYS A 150 -10.56 10.24 14.48
CA LYS A 150 -9.11 10.33 14.80
C LYS A 150 -8.42 8.97 14.73
N ALA A 151 -9.05 7.91 15.24
CA ALA A 151 -8.51 6.56 15.18
C ALA A 151 -8.41 6.04 13.74
N LEU A 152 -9.41 6.30 12.91
CA LEU A 152 -9.40 5.99 11.47
C LEU A 152 -8.24 6.68 10.75
N ARG A 153 -8.02 7.99 11.00
CA ARG A 153 -6.88 8.73 10.44
C ARG A 153 -5.54 8.15 10.90
N ALA A 154 -5.40 7.90 12.20
CA ALA A 154 -4.17 7.32 12.75
C ALA A 154 -3.88 5.92 12.18
N ALA A 155 -4.90 5.07 12.04
CA ALA A 155 -4.76 3.74 11.44
C ALA A 155 -4.37 3.82 9.96
N ALA A 156 -5.02 4.70 9.18
CA ALA A 156 -4.65 4.94 7.79
C ALA A 156 -3.18 5.39 7.67
N ARG A 157 -2.73 6.31 8.54
CA ARG A 157 -1.33 6.76 8.56
C ARG A 157 -0.34 5.62 8.85
N LEU A 158 -0.61 4.82 9.89
CA LEU A 158 0.23 3.67 10.24
C LEU A 158 0.33 2.67 9.10
N ARG A 159 -0.79 2.39 8.45
CA ARG A 159 -0.90 1.48 7.31
C ARG A 159 -0.19 2.03 6.07
N ASP A 160 -0.52 3.25 5.64
CA ASP A 160 -0.15 3.77 4.32
C ASP A 160 1.23 4.44 4.30
N PHE A 161 1.67 5.00 5.43
CA PHE A 161 2.94 5.72 5.54
C PHE A 161 4.00 4.89 6.24
N LYS A 162 3.61 4.15 7.27
CA LYS A 162 4.56 3.35 8.06
C LYS A 162 4.57 1.88 7.71
N ASN A 163 3.62 1.41 6.89
CA ASN A 163 3.43 -0.01 6.60
C ASN A 163 3.32 -0.88 7.88
N ASP A 164 2.77 -0.32 8.96
CA ASP A 164 2.63 -0.97 10.27
C ASP A 164 1.17 -1.39 10.47
N ASP A 165 0.78 -2.45 9.77
CA ASP A 165 -0.56 -3.03 9.82
C ASP A 165 -0.95 -3.47 11.24
N ALA A 166 0.02 -3.96 12.02
CA ALA A 166 -0.20 -4.40 13.39
C ALA A 166 -0.50 -3.20 14.31
N ALA A 167 0.22 -2.09 14.20
CA ALA A 167 -0.10 -0.88 14.94
C ALA A 167 -1.43 -0.25 14.50
N ALA A 168 -1.71 -0.24 13.19
CA ALA A 168 -2.99 0.23 12.67
C ALA A 168 -4.15 -0.58 13.27
N ALA A 169 -4.01 -1.91 13.36
CA ALA A 169 -5.01 -2.80 13.94
C ALA A 169 -5.23 -2.49 15.43
N ARG A 170 -4.15 -2.32 16.21
CA ARG A 170 -4.22 -1.97 17.64
C ARG A 170 -4.95 -0.65 17.88
N VAL A 171 -4.70 0.38 17.06
CA VAL A 171 -5.39 1.67 17.17
C VAL A 171 -6.90 1.52 16.97
N LEU A 172 -7.32 0.74 15.97
CA LEU A 172 -8.74 0.49 15.72
C LEU A 172 -9.38 -0.38 16.80
N ASP A 173 -8.68 -1.39 17.31
CA ASP A 173 -9.17 -2.25 18.40
C ASP A 173 -9.46 -1.42 19.66
N VAL A 174 -8.56 -0.50 20.03
CA VAL A 174 -8.76 0.43 21.16
C VAL A 174 -9.95 1.35 20.93
N ALA A 175 -10.13 1.85 19.72
CA ALA A 175 -11.25 2.74 19.40
C ALA A 175 -12.61 2.01 19.38
N LEU A 176 -12.65 0.79 18.84
CA LEU A 176 -13.85 -0.04 18.73
C LEU A 176 -14.33 -0.58 20.08
N ALA A 177 -13.42 -0.79 21.03
CA ALA A 177 -13.73 -1.26 22.38
C ALA A 177 -14.41 -0.20 23.26
N ARG A 178 -14.39 1.08 22.87
CA ARG A 178 -15.07 2.14 23.61
C ARG A 178 -16.56 2.16 23.27
N GLU A 179 -17.40 2.27 24.30
CA GLU A 179 -18.86 2.45 24.20
C GLU A 179 -19.27 3.91 23.89
N ALA A 180 -18.33 4.76 23.48
CA ALA A 180 -18.62 6.14 23.15
C ALA A 180 -19.56 6.22 21.92
N PRO A 181 -20.52 7.16 21.91
CA PRO A 181 -21.39 7.35 20.75
C PRO A 181 -20.55 7.79 19.55
N ALA A 182 -20.39 6.86 18.60
CA ALA A 182 -19.92 7.15 17.25
C ALA A 182 -21.10 6.97 16.30
N ALA A 183 -21.14 7.76 15.23
CA ALA A 183 -22.17 7.56 14.20
C ALA A 183 -22.09 6.12 13.67
N PRO A 184 -23.23 5.43 13.41
CA PRO A 184 -23.25 4.05 12.93
C PRO A 184 -22.32 3.83 11.73
N LEU A 185 -22.34 4.73 10.75
CA LEU A 185 -21.46 4.71 9.59
C LEU A 185 -19.96 4.82 9.94
N GLU A 186 -19.57 5.69 10.88
CA GLU A 186 -18.17 5.82 11.30
C GLU A 186 -17.67 4.53 11.98
N ARG A 187 -18.50 3.93 12.83
CA ARG A 187 -18.17 2.66 13.47
C ARG A 187 -18.05 1.54 12.43
N ALA A 188 -18.95 1.49 11.46
CA ALA A 188 -18.88 0.52 10.37
C ALA A 188 -17.62 0.69 9.50
N ARG A 189 -17.20 1.93 9.22
CA ARG A 189 -15.93 2.22 8.53
C ARG A 189 -14.72 1.73 9.34
N ALA A 190 -14.73 1.91 10.66
CA ALA A 190 -13.67 1.40 11.52
C ALA A 190 -13.63 -0.13 11.57
N LEU A 191 -14.79 -0.80 11.61
CA LEU A 191 -14.89 -2.25 11.51
C LEU A 191 -14.36 -2.76 10.15
N ALA A 192 -14.75 -2.12 9.04
CA ALA A 192 -14.28 -2.47 7.70
C ALA A 192 -12.75 -2.28 7.56
N ALA A 193 -12.21 -1.18 8.07
CA ALA A 193 -10.77 -0.95 8.09
C ALA A 193 -10.03 -1.99 8.95
N ARG A 194 -10.60 -2.39 10.09
CA ARG A 194 -10.01 -3.42 10.96
C ARG A 194 -10.12 -4.82 10.36
N LEU A 195 -11.19 -5.08 9.60
CA LEU A 195 -11.40 -6.32 8.86
C LEU A 195 -10.32 -6.50 7.78
N GLU A 196 -10.06 -5.44 6.98
CA GLU A 196 -8.98 -5.43 5.99
C GLU A 196 -7.63 -5.83 6.63
N LEU A 197 -7.31 -5.24 7.79
CA LEU A 197 -6.10 -5.56 8.53
C LEU A 197 -6.09 -6.99 9.09
N ALA A 198 -7.24 -7.50 9.57
CA ALA A 198 -7.35 -8.87 10.06
C ALA A 198 -7.01 -9.88 8.96
N VAL A 199 -7.52 -9.66 7.74
CA VAL A 199 -7.22 -10.50 6.57
C VAL A 199 -5.73 -10.48 6.25
N VAL A 200 -5.12 -9.28 6.22
CA VAL A 200 -3.69 -9.15 5.90
C VAL A 200 -2.80 -9.79 6.96
N LEU A 201 -3.18 -9.69 8.23
CA LEU A 201 -2.46 -10.27 9.36
C LEU A 201 -2.74 -11.78 9.56
N GLY A 202 -3.62 -12.39 8.75
CA GLY A 202 -3.98 -13.81 8.86
C GLY A 202 -4.86 -14.14 10.07
N GLU A 203 -5.56 -13.15 10.64
CA GLU A 203 -6.42 -13.29 11.82
C GLU A 203 -7.83 -13.77 11.43
N ALA A 204 -7.95 -15.00 10.92
CA ALA A 204 -9.19 -15.52 10.33
C ALA A 204 -10.42 -15.43 11.26
N GLU A 205 -10.29 -15.81 12.54
CA GLU A 205 -11.37 -15.70 13.52
C GLU A 205 -11.82 -14.25 13.73
N ARG A 206 -10.85 -13.33 13.79
CA ARG A 206 -11.11 -11.90 13.98
C ARG A 206 -11.81 -11.33 12.75
N ALA A 207 -11.39 -11.72 11.54
CA ALA A 207 -12.03 -11.33 10.29
C ALA A 207 -13.49 -11.77 10.26
N ARG A 208 -13.80 -13.03 10.62
CA ARG A 208 -15.18 -13.54 10.70
C ARG A 208 -16.04 -12.75 11.70
N ALA A 209 -15.52 -12.50 12.90
CA ALA A 209 -16.23 -11.73 13.92
C ALA A 209 -16.51 -10.28 13.47
N LEU A 210 -15.55 -9.63 12.81
CA LEU A 210 -15.71 -8.28 12.28
C LEU A 210 -16.75 -8.22 11.15
N ARG A 211 -16.77 -9.21 10.25
CA ARG A 211 -17.81 -9.32 9.21
C ARG A 211 -19.21 -9.44 9.81
N ALA A 212 -19.39 -10.29 10.83
CA ALA A 212 -20.66 -10.41 11.53
C ALA A 212 -21.09 -9.07 12.15
N ALA A 213 -20.17 -8.38 12.84
CA ALA A 213 -20.44 -7.07 13.43
C ALA A 213 -20.82 -5.99 12.41
N ILE A 214 -20.24 -6.02 11.20
CA ILE A 214 -20.63 -5.12 10.10
C ILE A 214 -22.04 -5.46 9.58
N GLY A 215 -22.37 -6.75 9.49
CA GLY A 215 -23.70 -7.21 9.07
C GLY A 215 -24.82 -6.72 10.00
N GLU A 216 -24.59 -6.80 11.31
CA GLU A 216 -25.51 -6.39 12.38
C GLU A 216 -25.56 -4.88 12.61
N ALA A 217 -24.67 -4.10 11.98
CA ALA A 217 -24.63 -2.66 12.17
C ALA A 217 -25.95 -1.99 11.69
N PRO A 218 -26.52 -1.06 12.48
CA PRO A 218 -27.77 -0.38 12.13
C PRO A 218 -27.52 0.72 11.09
N LEU A 219 -27.22 0.29 9.86
CA LEU A 219 -26.94 1.15 8.71
C LEU A 219 -28.13 1.21 7.76
N SER A 220 -28.40 2.39 7.22
CA SER A 220 -29.31 2.56 6.08
C SER A 220 -28.72 1.93 4.81
N ASP A 221 -29.55 1.75 3.77
CA ASP A 221 -29.10 1.22 2.48
C ASP A 221 -28.03 2.12 1.83
N GLU A 222 -28.16 3.44 1.99
CA GLU A 222 -27.18 4.41 1.51
C GLU A 222 -25.84 4.29 2.26
N GLU A 223 -25.89 4.12 3.58
CA GLU A 223 -24.70 3.90 4.41
C GLU A 223 -24.02 2.56 4.09
N ARG A 224 -24.81 1.51 3.81
CA ARG A 224 -24.28 0.21 3.35
C ARG A 224 -23.58 0.35 2.00
N ALA A 225 -24.18 1.08 1.06
CA ALA A 225 -23.56 1.34 -0.24
C ALA A 225 -22.21 2.07 -0.11
N GLN A 226 -22.04 2.94 0.89
CA GLN A 226 -20.77 3.64 1.13
C GLN A 226 -19.65 2.73 1.65
N ILE A 227 -19.97 1.68 2.42
CA ILE A 227 -18.95 0.75 2.94
C ILE A 227 -18.66 -0.42 1.98
N GLN A 228 -19.57 -0.71 1.05
CA GLN A 228 -19.48 -1.85 0.14
C GLN A 228 -18.16 -1.89 -0.65
N PRO A 229 -17.64 -0.80 -1.23
CA PRO A 229 -16.37 -0.84 -1.96
C PRO A 229 -15.19 -1.29 -1.09
N ALA A 230 -15.20 -0.96 0.21
CA ALA A 230 -14.17 -1.42 1.13
C ALA A 230 -14.28 -2.93 1.38
N LEU A 231 -15.50 -3.46 1.51
CA LEU A 231 -15.74 -4.90 1.68
C LEU A 231 -15.36 -5.68 0.42
N ASP A 232 -15.71 -5.18 -0.76
CA ASP A 232 -15.34 -5.81 -2.04
C ASP A 232 -13.81 -5.90 -2.20
N ALA A 233 -13.09 -4.86 -1.76
CA ALA A 233 -11.64 -4.86 -1.75
C ALA A 233 -11.06 -5.92 -0.78
N VAL A 234 -11.68 -6.11 0.39
CA VAL A 234 -11.29 -7.19 1.33
C VAL A 234 -11.55 -8.56 0.72
N ASP A 235 -12.71 -8.78 0.10
CA ASP A 235 -13.05 -10.06 -0.54
C ASP A 235 -12.09 -10.40 -1.68
N ALA A 236 -11.68 -9.39 -2.45
CA ALA A 236 -10.65 -9.55 -3.48
C ALA A 236 -9.29 -9.95 -2.89
N LEU A 237 -8.91 -9.37 -1.74
CA LEU A 237 -7.69 -9.74 -1.02
C LEU A 237 -7.75 -11.18 -0.51
N GLU A 238 -8.84 -11.59 0.13
CA GLU A 238 -9.02 -12.96 0.62
C GLU A 238 -8.95 -13.99 -0.51
N ARG A 239 -9.63 -13.76 -1.65
CA ARG A 239 -9.56 -14.65 -2.81
C ARG A 239 -8.11 -14.83 -3.32
N SER A 240 -7.33 -13.76 -3.30
CA SER A 240 -5.92 -13.80 -3.70
C SER A 240 -5.03 -14.57 -2.72
N GLN A 241 -5.42 -14.67 -1.45
CA GLN A 241 -4.71 -15.42 -0.41
C GLN A 241 -5.16 -16.90 -0.36
N ALA A 242 -6.44 -17.19 -0.56
CA ALA A 242 -7.03 -18.52 -0.46
C ALA A 242 -6.71 -19.45 -1.63
N SER A 243 -6.36 -18.91 -2.81
CA SER A 243 -5.94 -19.71 -3.99
C SER A 243 -4.60 -20.45 -3.81
N GLN A 244 -4.11 -20.58 -2.57
CA GLN A 244 -2.82 -21.14 -2.18
C GLN A 244 -2.90 -22.08 -0.97
N ALA A 245 -4.10 -22.41 -0.46
CA ALA A 245 -4.31 -23.47 0.54
C ALA A 245 -4.84 -24.75 -0.13
#